data_AF-G8PU13-F1
#
_entry.id   AF-G8PU13-F1
#
_cell.length_a   1.000
_cell.length_b   1.000
_cell.length_c   1.000
_cell.angle_alpha   90.00
_cell.angle_beta   90.00
_cell.angle_gamma   90.00
#
_symmetry.space_group_name_H-M   'P 1'
#
loop_
_entity.id
_entity.type
_entity.pdbx_description
1 polymer ?
#
loop_
_entity_poly.entity_id
_entity_poly.type
_entity_poly.pdbx_seq_one_letter_code
_entity_poly.pdbx_strand_id
1 'polypeptide(L)'
;MTSTVAWSDLAFFYFIAIIPLSLLWSMGLKDLSRDLAISIVRMSIQLLVIGFYLQTVFDLDNLALNILWLVAMALIAAITSAGRAEMPRLKSAIPLTSAILIAMLPVLLMFIVVLSRPVPWYSAQITIPIAGMLLGNALGSLVIALRRFNLRTPEDREHIELLTTMGATKLEARRTLVKASLRAAASPVIASMATLGLVSLPGMMTGQILGGFNPIEAVQYQIAIMLGISASQTLSIILALRFTIYMEAEYE
;
A
#
# COMPACT_ATOMS: atom_id res chain seq x y z
N MET A 1 8.73 -20.58 23.94
CA MET A 1 8.82 -19.19 24.45
C MET A 1 7.41 -18.65 24.59
N THR A 2 6.96 -18.36 25.81
CA THR A 2 5.56 -18.01 26.16
C THR A 2 5.45 -16.54 26.60
N SER A 3 6.04 -15.61 25.85
CA SER A 3 5.85 -14.17 26.11
C SER A 3 4.59 -13.70 25.39
N THR A 4 3.42 -14.09 25.89
CA THR A 4 2.14 -13.53 25.46
C THR A 4 2.03 -12.11 26.02
N VAL A 5 1.86 -11.11 25.16
CA VAL A 5 1.68 -9.72 25.57
C VAL A 5 0.36 -9.60 26.33
N ALA A 6 0.41 -9.22 27.61
CA ALA A 6 -0.80 -8.99 28.39
C ALA A 6 -1.52 -7.72 27.90
N TRP A 7 -2.86 -7.72 27.94
CA TRP A 7 -3.66 -6.56 27.55
C TRP A 7 -3.35 -5.31 28.40
N SER A 8 -2.99 -5.51 29.68
CA SER A 8 -2.54 -4.43 30.57
C SER A 8 -1.24 -3.78 30.08
N ASP A 9 -0.28 -4.60 29.65
CA ASP A 9 1.04 -4.14 29.22
C ASP A 9 0.91 -3.39 27.89
N LEU A 10 0.06 -3.89 26.99
CA LEU A 10 -0.28 -3.21 25.75
C LEU A 10 -0.96 -1.86 26.03
N ALA A 11 -1.94 -1.82 26.94
CA ALA A 11 -2.63 -0.59 27.33
C ALA A 11 -1.66 0.45 27.91
N PHE A 12 -0.71 0.00 28.74
CA PHE A 12 0.36 0.86 29.23
C PHE A 12 1.29 1.34 28.10
N PHE A 13 1.60 0.47 27.14
CA PHE A 13 2.46 0.85 26.02
C PHE A 13 1.86 1.96 25.14
N TYR A 14 0.53 2.11 25.08
CA TYR A 14 -0.12 3.22 24.37
C TYR A 14 0.27 4.61 24.92
N PHE A 15 0.77 4.73 26.16
CA PHE A 15 1.27 6.01 26.68
C PHE A 15 2.41 6.59 25.84
N ILE A 16 3.16 5.78 25.08
CA ILE A 16 4.21 6.25 24.18
C ILE A 16 3.67 7.20 23.10
N ALA A 17 2.40 7.05 22.70
CA ALA A 17 1.77 7.91 21.70
C ALA A 17 1.56 9.35 22.20
N ILE A 18 1.56 9.58 23.52
CA ILE A 18 1.43 10.94 24.08
C ILE A 18 2.61 11.81 23.67
N ILE A 19 3.82 11.24 23.53
CA ILE A 19 5.02 11.99 23.19
C ILE A 19 4.87 12.71 21.84
N PRO A 20 4.67 12.01 20.69
CA PRO A 20 4.51 12.70 19.41
C PRO A 20 3.27 13.59 19.37
N LEU A 21 2.16 13.21 20.02
CA LEU A 21 0.95 14.02 20.07
C LEU A 21 1.17 15.35 20.79
N SER A 22 1.83 15.32 21.95
CA SER A 22 2.13 16.52 22.75
C SER A 22 3.11 17.45 22.03
N LEU A 23 4.14 16.89 21.38
CA LEU A 23 5.09 17.67 20.59
C LEU A 23 4.40 18.38 19.42
N LEU A 24 3.62 17.66 18.61
CA LEU A 24 2.88 18.24 17.49
C LEU A 24 1.91 19.34 17.95
N TRP A 25 1.24 19.12 19.08
CA TRP A 25 0.34 20.11 19.67
C TRP A 25 1.09 21.36 20.14
N SER A 26 2.24 21.21 20.79
CA SER A 26 3.08 22.32 21.26
C SER A 26 3.66 23.15 20.11
N MET A 27 3.91 22.53 18.95
CA MET A 27 4.37 23.20 17.73
C MET A 27 3.23 23.88 16.95
N GLY A 28 1.99 23.85 17.44
CA GLY A 28 0.82 24.44 16.78
C GLY A 28 0.24 23.61 15.63
N LEU A 29 0.76 22.41 15.37
CA LEU A 29 0.30 21.49 14.31
C LEU A 29 -0.90 20.65 14.78
N LYS A 30 -1.97 21.33 15.20
CA LYS A 30 -3.14 20.68 15.81
C LYS A 30 -3.85 19.71 14.86
N ASP A 31 -3.92 20.03 13.57
CA ASP A 31 -4.57 19.17 12.58
C ASP A 31 -3.81 17.86 12.40
N LEU A 32 -2.47 17.92 12.31
CA LEU A 32 -1.64 16.72 12.20
C LEU A 32 -1.69 15.87 13.48
N SER A 33 -1.71 16.50 14.66
CA SER A 33 -1.90 15.80 15.94
C SER A 33 -3.26 15.09 15.99
N ARG A 34 -4.32 15.76 15.54
CA ARG A 34 -5.67 15.19 15.46
C ARG A 34 -5.71 14.01 14.49
N ASP A 35 -5.13 14.15 13.31
CA ASP A 35 -5.05 13.09 12.30
C ASP A 35 -4.26 11.88 12.80
N LEU A 36 -3.16 12.10 13.53
CA LEU A 36 -2.38 11.04 14.16
C LEU A 36 -3.20 10.32 15.24
N ALA A 37 -3.87 11.05 16.12
CA ALA A 37 -4.71 10.46 17.17
C ALA A 37 -5.86 9.62 16.60
N ILE A 38 -6.57 10.15 15.59
CA ILE A 38 -7.64 9.43 14.90
C ILE A 38 -7.08 8.18 14.22
N SER A 39 -5.90 8.29 13.59
CA SER A 39 -5.25 7.16 12.91
C SER A 39 -4.85 6.06 13.89
N ILE A 40 -4.34 6.41 15.08
CA ILE A 40 -4.00 5.44 16.14
C ILE A 40 -5.26 4.69 16.58
N VAL A 41 -6.31 5.40 16.97
CA VAL A 41 -7.56 4.77 17.45
C VAL A 41 -8.18 3.90 16.36
N ARG A 42 -8.26 4.41 15.13
CA ARG A 42 -8.80 3.66 13.99
C ARG A 42 -7.96 2.41 13.71
N MET A 43 -6.64 2.51 13.71
CA MET A 43 -5.73 1.37 13.50
C MET A 43 -5.95 0.30 14.57
N SER A 44 -6.00 0.69 15.85
CA SER A 44 -6.22 -0.24 16.97
C SER A 44 -7.55 -0.99 16.83
N ILE A 45 -8.64 -0.28 16.56
CA ILE A 45 -9.96 -0.89 16.36
C ILE A 45 -9.95 -1.82 15.15
N GLN A 46 -9.38 -1.37 14.02
CA GLN A 46 -9.30 -2.17 12.80
C GLN A 46 -8.49 -3.45 13.00
N LEU A 47 -7.33 -3.38 13.66
CA LEU A 47 -6.50 -4.56 13.93
C LEU A 47 -7.19 -5.54 14.89
N LEU A 48 -7.89 -5.05 15.91
CA LEU A 48 -8.68 -5.92 16.80
C LEU A 48 -9.78 -6.65 16.03
N VAL A 49 -10.58 -5.91 15.26
CA VAL A 49 -11.66 -6.48 14.44
C VAL A 49 -11.11 -7.49 13.43
N ILE A 50 -10.02 -7.15 12.73
CA ILE A 50 -9.38 -8.04 11.77
C ILE A 50 -8.80 -9.27 12.48
N GLY A 51 -8.21 -9.13 13.67
CA GLY A 51 -7.68 -10.26 14.45
C GLY A 51 -8.74 -11.31 14.75
N PHE A 52 -9.93 -10.89 15.18
CA PHE A 52 -11.07 -11.79 15.38
C PHE A 52 -11.60 -12.37 14.06
N TYR A 53 -11.70 -11.54 13.03
CA TYR A 53 -12.26 -11.92 11.74
C TYR A 53 -11.38 -12.91 10.96
N LEU A 54 -10.05 -12.76 11.02
CA LEU A 54 -9.11 -13.61 10.28
C LEU A 54 -9.23 -15.07 10.71
N GLN A 55 -9.52 -15.36 11.98
CA GLN A 55 -9.76 -16.72 12.42
C GLN A 55 -10.93 -17.37 11.67
N THR A 56 -12.07 -16.67 11.58
CA THR A 56 -13.23 -17.16 10.82
C THR A 56 -12.94 -17.32 9.33
N VAL A 57 -12.20 -16.40 8.72
CA VAL A 57 -11.84 -16.51 7.30
C VAL A 57 -10.90 -17.69 7.04
N PHE A 58 -9.95 -17.91 7.94
CA PHE A 58 -9.00 -19.02 7.85
C PHE A 58 -9.69 -20.37 8.09
N ASP A 59 -10.70 -20.42 8.95
CA ASP A 59 -11.48 -21.64 9.20
C ASP A 59 -12.42 -22.00 8.04
N LEU A 60 -13.02 -21.00 7.38
CA LEU A 60 -13.89 -21.21 6.23
C LEU A 60 -13.14 -21.59 4.95
N ASP A 61 -11.91 -21.09 4.81
CA ASP A 61 -10.99 -21.27 3.68
C ASP A 61 -11.68 -21.35 2.30
N ASN A 62 -12.60 -20.42 2.03
CA ASN A 62 -13.42 -20.44 0.83
C ASN A 62 -12.87 -19.49 -0.24
N LEU A 63 -12.62 -20.01 -1.45
CA LEU A 63 -12.12 -19.23 -2.59
C LEU A 63 -12.95 -17.97 -2.88
N ALA A 64 -14.29 -18.05 -2.84
CA ALA A 64 -15.16 -16.92 -3.12
C ALA A 64 -15.05 -15.83 -2.04
N LEU A 65 -14.93 -16.22 -0.77
CA LEU A 65 -14.69 -15.28 0.33
C LEU A 65 -13.33 -14.61 0.21
N ASN A 66 -12.29 -15.37 -0.17
CA ASN A 66 -10.95 -14.82 -0.36
C ASN A 66 -10.92 -13.80 -1.51
N ILE A 67 -11.56 -14.11 -2.65
CA ILE A 67 -11.67 -13.17 -3.78
C ILE A 67 -12.46 -11.92 -3.37
N LEU A 68 -13.60 -12.08 -2.70
CA LEU A 68 -14.41 -10.95 -2.22
C LEU A 68 -13.60 -10.05 -1.28
N TRP A 69 -12.84 -10.66 -0.37
CA TRP A 69 -11.99 -9.94 0.56
C TRP A 69 -10.85 -9.19 -0.16
N LEU A 70 -10.18 -9.82 -1.12
CA LEU A 70 -9.15 -9.18 -1.94
C LEU A 70 -9.68 -7.95 -2.69
N VAL A 71 -10.86 -8.07 -3.29
CA VAL A 71 -11.52 -6.95 -3.98
C VAL A 71 -11.87 -5.84 -2.99
N ALA A 72 -12.40 -6.18 -1.81
CA ALA A 72 -12.72 -5.20 -0.78
C ALA A 72 -11.47 -4.45 -0.29
N MET A 73 -10.35 -5.15 -0.05
CA MET A 73 -9.08 -4.54 0.32
C MET A 73 -8.55 -3.60 -0.77
N ALA A 74 -8.58 -4.03 -2.03
CA ALA A 74 -8.16 -3.21 -3.17
C ALA A 74 -9.03 -1.96 -3.34
N LEU A 75 -10.36 -2.08 -3.14
CA LEU A 75 -11.29 -0.96 -3.20
C LEU A 75 -11.03 0.06 -2.08
N ILE A 76 -10.84 -0.41 -0.84
CA ILE A 76 -10.50 0.46 0.28
C ILE A 76 -9.16 1.17 0.04
N ALA A 77 -8.16 0.45 -0.50
CA ALA A 77 -6.86 1.02 -0.85
C ALA A 77 -6.99 2.10 -1.94
N ALA A 78 -7.78 1.85 -2.99
CA ALA A 78 -8.06 2.80 -4.06
C ALA A 78 -8.73 4.09 -3.54
N ILE A 79 -9.82 3.96 -2.77
CA ILE A 79 -10.55 5.10 -2.19
C ILE A 79 -9.64 5.91 -1.25
N THR A 80 -8.85 5.22 -0.43
CA THR A 80 -7.90 5.85 0.50
C THR A 80 -6.79 6.58 -0.26
N SER A 81 -6.27 5.97 -1.34
CA SER A 81 -5.23 6.57 -2.17
C SER A 81 -5.73 7.84 -2.86
N ALA A 82 -6.92 7.79 -3.48
CA ALA A 82 -7.56 8.96 -4.08
C ALA A 82 -7.80 10.07 -3.05
N GLY A 83 -8.32 9.72 -1.87
CA GLY A 83 -8.59 10.68 -0.81
C GLY A 83 -7.34 11.39 -0.29
N ARG A 84 -6.21 10.68 -0.17
CA ARG A 84 -4.93 11.26 0.27
C ARG A 84 -4.19 12.00 -0.85
N ALA A 85 -4.49 11.67 -2.10
CA ALA A 85 -3.98 12.37 -3.28
C ALA A 85 -4.81 13.62 -3.66
N GLU A 86 -5.83 13.96 -2.87
CA GLU A 86 -6.74 15.10 -3.12
C GLU A 86 -7.52 14.94 -4.45
N MET A 87 -7.86 13.70 -4.81
CA MET A 87 -8.62 13.34 -6.01
C MET A 87 -10.07 12.94 -5.66
N PRO A 88 -11.02 13.04 -6.62
CA PRO A 88 -12.41 12.65 -6.39
C PRO A 88 -12.57 11.15 -6.09
N ARG A 89 -12.84 10.81 -4.82
CA ARG A 89 -12.87 9.42 -4.32
C ARG A 89 -13.76 8.48 -5.15
N LEU A 90 -15.01 8.86 -5.40
CA LEU A 90 -15.97 8.00 -6.12
C LEU A 90 -15.57 7.78 -7.58
N LYS A 91 -15.12 8.84 -8.28
CA LYS A 91 -14.73 8.74 -9.69
C LYS A 91 -13.45 7.92 -9.86
N SER A 92 -12.51 8.06 -8.92
CA SER A 92 -11.24 7.34 -8.97
C SER A 92 -11.32 5.91 -8.40
N ALA A 93 -12.40 5.53 -7.70
CA ALA A 93 -12.49 4.24 -7.03
C ALA A 93 -12.33 3.05 -7.99
N ILE A 94 -13.13 2.98 -9.05
CA ILE A 94 -13.10 1.88 -10.03
C ILE A 94 -11.76 1.82 -10.79
N PRO A 95 -11.27 2.90 -11.44
CA PRO A 95 -10.01 2.84 -12.19
C PRO A 95 -8.81 2.54 -11.29
N LEU A 96 -8.74 3.10 -10.08
CA LEU A 96 -7.63 2.77 -9.18
C LEU A 96 -7.73 1.34 -8.65
N THR A 97 -8.93 0.83 -8.37
CA THR A 97 -9.11 -0.57 -7.97
C THR A 97 -8.67 -1.52 -9.08
N SER A 98 -9.04 -1.24 -10.34
CA SER A 98 -8.60 -2.06 -11.47
C SER A 98 -7.09 -1.98 -11.68
N ALA A 99 -6.47 -0.80 -11.58
CA ALA A 99 -5.01 -0.65 -11.66
C ALA A 99 -4.28 -1.50 -10.61
N ILE A 100 -4.75 -1.46 -9.36
CA ILE A 100 -4.20 -2.24 -8.26
C ILE A 100 -4.35 -3.74 -8.53
N LEU A 101 -5.56 -4.21 -8.86
CA LEU A 101 -5.82 -5.63 -9.08
C LEU A 101 -5.05 -6.18 -10.29
N ILE A 102 -5.04 -5.47 -11.42
CA ILE A 102 -4.29 -5.88 -12.63
C ILE A 102 -2.80 -6.00 -12.32
N ALA A 103 -2.26 -5.08 -11.52
CA ALA A 103 -0.84 -5.09 -11.17
C ALA A 103 -0.47 -6.18 -10.16
N MET A 104 -1.33 -6.40 -9.17
CA MET A 104 -1.06 -7.23 -8.01
C MET A 104 -1.37 -8.70 -8.25
N LEU A 105 -2.46 -9.04 -8.95
CA LEU A 105 -2.90 -10.42 -9.13
C LEU A 105 -1.83 -11.31 -9.77
N PRO A 106 -1.13 -10.90 -10.85
CA PRO A 106 -0.08 -11.73 -11.45
C PRO A 106 1.07 -12.03 -10.47
N VAL A 107 1.46 -11.03 -9.67
CA VAL A 107 2.51 -11.16 -8.66
C VAL A 107 2.06 -12.09 -7.53
N LEU A 108 0.84 -11.92 -7.04
CA LEU A 108 0.26 -12.77 -6.00
C LEU A 108 0.15 -14.22 -6.45
N LEU A 109 -0.36 -14.46 -7.67
CA LEU A 109 -0.46 -15.80 -8.25
C LEU A 109 0.91 -16.44 -8.44
N MET A 110 1.90 -15.69 -8.93
CA MET A 110 3.28 -16.18 -9.04
C MET A 110 3.82 -16.60 -7.67
N PHE A 111 3.57 -15.81 -6.62
CA PHE A 111 4.00 -16.14 -5.26
C PHE A 111 3.34 -17.42 -4.74
N ILE A 112 2.01 -17.53 -4.90
CA ILE A 112 1.25 -18.68 -4.40
C ILE A 112 1.62 -19.95 -5.15
N VAL A 113 1.64 -19.91 -6.49
CA VAL A 113 1.81 -21.11 -7.33
C VAL A 113 3.27 -21.55 -7.40
N VAL A 114 4.23 -20.63 -7.44
CA VAL A 114 5.63 -20.99 -7.65
C VAL A 114 6.36 -21.20 -6.32
N LEU A 115 6.18 -20.28 -5.36
CA LEU A 115 6.96 -20.26 -4.12
C LEU A 115 6.26 -21.01 -3.00
N SER A 116 5.07 -20.57 -2.59
CA SER A 116 4.46 -21.05 -1.35
C SER A 116 3.74 -22.39 -1.48
N ARG A 117 3.14 -22.66 -2.65
CA ARG A 117 2.41 -23.90 -2.99
C ARG A 117 1.52 -24.45 -1.85
N PRO A 118 0.63 -23.64 -1.25
CA PRO A 118 -0.25 -24.15 -0.22
C PRO A 118 -1.19 -25.22 -0.79
N VAL A 119 -1.64 -26.10 0.10
CA VAL A 119 -2.72 -27.06 -0.18
C VAL A 119 -3.85 -26.76 0.80
N PRO A 120 -4.99 -26.22 0.35
CA PRO A 120 -5.34 -25.84 -1.04
C PRO A 120 -4.60 -24.59 -1.53
N TRP A 121 -4.47 -24.44 -2.86
CA TRP A 121 -3.72 -23.31 -3.46
C TRP A 121 -4.30 -21.94 -3.11
N TYR A 122 -5.58 -21.87 -2.74
CA TYR A 122 -6.26 -20.64 -2.36
C TYR A 122 -6.23 -20.36 -0.85
N SER A 123 -5.41 -21.08 -0.08
CA SER A 123 -5.36 -20.96 1.38
C SER A 123 -5.37 -19.51 1.84
N ALA A 124 -6.37 -19.15 2.65
CA ALA A 124 -6.59 -17.81 3.15
C ALA A 124 -5.42 -17.33 4.03
N GLN A 125 -4.83 -18.24 4.81
CA GLN A 125 -3.70 -17.97 5.72
C GLN A 125 -2.45 -17.45 5.00
N ILE A 126 -2.29 -17.82 3.73
CA ILE A 126 -1.15 -17.39 2.91
C ILE A 126 -1.56 -16.25 1.99
N THR A 127 -2.68 -16.42 1.29
CA THR A 127 -3.15 -15.50 0.25
C THR A 127 -3.43 -14.11 0.82
N ILE A 128 -4.17 -14.02 1.94
CA ILE A 128 -4.64 -12.74 2.48
C ILE A 128 -3.48 -11.92 3.07
N PRO A 129 -2.56 -12.47 3.89
CA PRO A 129 -1.44 -11.69 4.42
C PRO A 129 -0.48 -11.21 3.33
N ILE A 130 -0.15 -12.04 2.34
CA ILE A 130 0.72 -11.63 1.24
C ILE A 130 0.05 -10.53 0.42
N ALA A 131 -1.24 -10.72 0.11
CA ALA A 131 -2.01 -9.71 -0.57
C ALA A 131 -2.04 -8.38 0.20
N GLY A 132 -2.26 -8.44 1.51
CA GLY A 132 -2.23 -7.28 2.40
C GLY A 132 -0.89 -6.56 2.41
N MET A 133 0.23 -7.28 2.38
CA MET A 133 1.56 -6.67 2.29
C MET A 133 1.78 -5.99 0.94
N LEU A 134 1.41 -6.63 -0.18
CA LEU A 134 1.50 -6.02 -1.51
C LEU A 134 0.65 -4.75 -1.60
N LEU A 135 -0.62 -4.81 -1.16
CA LEU A 135 -1.55 -3.69 -1.15
C LEU A 135 -1.12 -2.55 -0.24
N GLY A 136 -0.69 -2.86 0.97
CA GLY A 136 -0.27 -1.87 1.96
C GLY A 136 0.91 -1.04 1.47
N ASN A 137 1.90 -1.69 0.86
CA ASN A 137 3.03 -1.00 0.25
C ASN A 137 2.63 -0.23 -1.02
N ALA A 138 1.80 -0.82 -1.88
CA ALA A 138 1.31 -0.15 -3.08
C ALA A 138 0.50 1.13 -2.76
N LEU A 139 -0.32 1.12 -1.70
CA LEU A 139 -1.09 2.29 -1.24
C LEU A 139 -0.17 3.48 -0.93
N GLY A 140 0.92 3.26 -0.19
CA GLY A 140 1.87 4.33 0.15
C GLY A 140 2.47 4.98 -1.09
N SER A 141 2.99 4.16 -2.01
CA SER A 141 3.60 4.64 -3.25
C SER A 141 2.57 5.27 -4.21
N LEU A 142 1.35 4.74 -4.26
CA LEU A 142 0.24 5.32 -5.04
C LEU A 142 -0.13 6.71 -4.54
N VAL A 143 -0.22 6.92 -3.23
CA VAL A 143 -0.49 8.25 -2.67
C VAL A 143 0.59 9.25 -3.10
N ILE A 144 1.87 8.87 -3.02
CA ILE A 144 2.97 9.75 -3.42
C ILE A 144 2.89 10.10 -4.91
N ALA A 145 2.72 9.09 -5.77
CA ALA A 145 2.65 9.29 -7.21
C ALA A 145 1.44 10.12 -7.62
N LEU A 146 0.24 9.74 -7.15
CA LEU A 146 -1.01 10.41 -7.50
C LEU A 146 -1.05 11.83 -6.96
N ARG A 147 -0.54 12.08 -5.74
CA ARG A 147 -0.49 13.42 -5.17
C ARG A 147 0.45 14.34 -5.96
N ARG A 148 1.65 13.87 -6.33
CA ARG A 148 2.56 14.64 -7.20
C ARG A 148 1.94 14.92 -8.57
N PHE A 149 1.19 13.96 -9.10
CA PHE A 149 0.52 14.07 -10.38
C PHE A 149 -0.70 15.01 -10.35
N ASN A 150 -1.44 15.04 -9.24
CA ASN A 150 -2.63 15.87 -9.03
C ASN A 150 -2.24 17.32 -8.67
N LEU A 151 -1.25 17.50 -7.80
CA LEU A 151 -0.70 18.79 -7.40
C LEU A 151 0.37 19.28 -8.40
N ARG A 152 -0.07 19.53 -9.64
CA ARG A 152 0.76 20.06 -10.73
C ARG A 152 1.14 21.51 -10.45
N THR A 153 2.40 21.86 -10.70
CA THR A 153 2.86 23.25 -10.60
C THR A 153 2.33 24.09 -11.77
N PRO A 154 2.39 25.44 -11.71
CA PRO A 154 2.07 26.28 -12.87
C PRO A 154 2.90 25.92 -14.10
N GLU A 155 4.19 25.61 -13.93
CA GLU A 155 5.08 25.21 -15.03
C GLU A 155 4.68 23.87 -15.63
N ASP A 156 4.23 22.91 -14.81
CA ASP A 156 3.70 21.63 -15.30
C ASP A 156 2.48 21.88 -16.21
N ARG A 157 1.59 22.82 -15.85
CA ARG A 157 0.38 23.15 -16.62
C ARG A 157 0.71 23.81 -17.94
N GLU A 158 1.54 24.85 -17.91
CA GLU A 158 2.00 25.57 -19.11
C GLU A 158 2.69 24.62 -20.11
N HIS A 159 3.51 23.70 -19.61
CA HIS A 159 4.19 22.71 -20.46
C HIS A 159 3.20 21.72 -21.10
N ILE A 160 2.19 21.26 -20.36
CA ILE A 160 1.14 20.38 -20.88
C ILE A 160 0.32 21.10 -21.95
N GLU A 161 -0.07 22.36 -21.71
CA GLU A 161 -0.85 23.17 -22.66
C GLU A 161 -0.06 23.46 -23.94
N LEU A 162 1.22 23.81 -23.82
CA LEU A 162 2.11 24.02 -24.96
C LEU A 162 2.21 22.77 -25.84
N LEU A 163 2.46 21.61 -25.24
CA LEU A 163 2.56 20.37 -26.01
C LEU A 163 1.23 19.98 -26.65
N THR A 164 0.12 20.20 -25.95
CA THR A 164 -1.22 19.90 -26.46
C THR A 164 -1.58 20.79 -27.65
N THR A 165 -1.24 22.08 -27.60
CA THR A 165 -1.42 23.01 -28.74
C THR A 165 -0.51 22.69 -29.93
N MET A 166 0.62 22.02 -29.68
CA MET A 166 1.50 21.47 -30.73
C MET A 166 1.03 20.10 -31.28
N GLY A 167 -0.13 19.59 -30.84
CA GLY A 167 -0.70 18.33 -31.31
C GLY A 167 -0.20 17.08 -30.59
N ALA A 168 0.49 17.22 -29.46
CA ALA A 168 0.89 16.07 -28.65
C ALA A 168 -0.33 15.36 -28.05
N THR A 169 -0.26 14.03 -27.98
CA THR A 169 -1.31 13.24 -27.30
C THR A 169 -1.32 13.53 -25.79
N LYS A 170 -2.46 13.23 -25.14
CA LYS A 170 -2.66 13.39 -23.69
C LYS A 170 -1.55 12.76 -22.83
N LEU A 171 -0.99 11.63 -23.29
CA LEU A 171 0.10 10.92 -22.62
C LEU A 171 1.46 11.56 -22.89
N GLU A 172 1.69 12.05 -24.10
CA GLU A 172 2.94 12.73 -24.48
C GLU A 172 3.07 14.05 -23.73
N ALA A 173 2.01 14.86 -23.69
CA ALA A 173 1.99 16.14 -22.99
C ALA A 173 2.30 16.01 -21.49
N ARG A 174 1.85 14.91 -20.86
CA ARG A 174 2.03 14.64 -19.43
C ARG A 174 3.25 13.75 -19.12
N ARG A 175 4.06 13.37 -20.11
CA ARG A 175 5.15 12.38 -19.95
C ARG A 175 6.19 12.78 -18.92
N THR A 176 6.56 14.06 -18.88
CA THR A 176 7.52 14.60 -17.91
C THR A 176 6.99 14.50 -16.48
N LEU A 177 5.73 14.90 -16.27
CA LEU A 177 5.04 14.80 -14.99
C LEU A 177 4.88 13.35 -14.53
N VAL A 178 4.54 12.43 -15.42
CA VAL A 178 4.45 10.99 -15.13
C VAL A 178 5.80 10.45 -14.65
N LYS A 179 6.90 10.79 -15.35
CA LYS A 179 8.25 10.40 -14.94
C LYS A 179 8.64 10.96 -13.57
N ALA A 180 8.31 12.22 -13.29
CA ALA A 180 8.56 12.85 -12.00
C ALA A 180 7.78 12.15 -10.87
N SER A 181 6.50 11.84 -11.11
CA SER A 181 5.63 11.15 -10.16
C SER A 181 6.11 9.73 -9.86
N LEU A 182 6.53 8.99 -10.89
CA LEU A 182 7.12 7.65 -10.75
C LEU A 182 8.42 7.68 -9.94
N ARG A 183 9.33 8.64 -10.21
CA ARG A 183 10.57 8.78 -9.44
C ARG A 183 10.29 9.09 -7.98
N ALA A 184 9.39 10.04 -7.70
CA ALA A 184 9.02 10.40 -6.33
C ALA A 184 8.49 9.20 -5.54
N ALA A 185 7.64 8.37 -6.16
CA ALA A 185 7.09 7.18 -5.51
C ALA A 185 8.07 6.01 -5.40
N ALA A 186 9.01 5.87 -6.34
CA ALA A 186 10.00 4.79 -6.33
C ALA A 186 11.14 5.04 -5.33
N SER A 187 11.49 6.30 -5.06
CA SER A 187 12.63 6.66 -4.19
C SER A 187 12.60 5.99 -2.80
N PRO A 188 11.49 6.03 -2.02
CA PRO A 188 11.46 5.40 -0.69
C PRO A 188 11.65 3.88 -0.75
N VAL A 189 11.15 3.24 -1.80
CA VAL A 189 11.23 1.78 -1.97
C VAL A 189 12.63 1.36 -2.33
N ILE A 190 13.28 2.07 -3.26
CA ILE A 190 14.68 1.82 -3.59
C ILE A 190 15.57 2.01 -2.36
N ALA A 191 15.33 3.07 -1.58
CA ALA A 191 16.07 3.32 -0.34
C ALA A 191 15.85 2.22 0.71
N SER A 192 14.61 1.76 0.87
CA SER A 192 14.29 0.63 1.76
C SER A 192 14.99 -0.65 1.29
N MET A 193 14.91 -1.00 0.00
CA MET A 193 15.57 -2.19 -0.54
C MET A 193 17.09 -2.14 -0.37
N ALA A 194 17.72 -0.98 -0.53
CA ALA A 194 19.17 -0.82 -0.40
C ALA A 194 19.68 -0.97 1.05
N THR A 195 18.81 -0.75 2.05
CA THR A 195 19.17 -0.78 3.48
C THR A 195 18.59 -1.99 4.22
N LEU A 196 17.76 -2.78 3.55
CA LEU A 196 17.09 -3.95 4.12
C LEU A 196 18.11 -5.02 4.50
N GLY A 197 18.04 -5.50 5.74
CA GLY A 197 19.00 -6.43 6.32
C GLY A 197 20.27 -5.79 6.89
N LEU A 198 20.55 -4.51 6.58
CA LEU A 198 21.66 -3.76 7.17
C LEU A 198 21.19 -2.83 8.30
N VAL A 199 20.12 -2.07 8.06
CA VAL A 199 19.59 -1.06 8.99
C VAL A 199 18.27 -1.52 9.61
N SER A 200 17.47 -2.27 8.86
CA SER A 200 16.16 -2.74 9.30
C SER A 200 15.95 -4.21 8.94
N LEU A 201 15.44 -4.98 9.89
CA LEU A 201 14.88 -6.32 9.64
C LEU A 201 13.37 -6.20 9.39
N PRO A 202 12.86 -6.72 8.26
CA PRO A 202 11.43 -6.65 7.98
C PRO A 202 10.59 -7.41 9.00
N GLY A 203 9.42 -6.87 9.33
CA GLY A 203 8.56 -7.40 10.39
C GLY A 203 8.12 -8.85 10.18
N MET A 204 7.83 -9.27 8.95
CA MET A 204 7.46 -10.67 8.66
C MET A 204 8.65 -11.61 8.90
N MET A 205 9.84 -11.25 8.39
CA MET A 205 11.07 -12.02 8.60
C MET A 205 11.39 -12.15 10.10
N THR A 206 11.37 -11.03 10.84
CA THR A 206 11.57 -11.06 12.30
C THR A 206 10.49 -11.87 13.00
N GLY A 207 9.22 -11.75 12.58
CA GLY A 207 8.11 -12.53 13.11
C GLY A 207 8.28 -14.04 12.91
N GLN A 208 8.74 -14.47 11.73
CA GLN A 208 9.04 -15.88 11.45
C GLN A 208 10.21 -16.38 12.30
N ILE A 209 11.28 -15.59 12.43
CA ILE A 209 12.44 -15.95 13.27
C ILE A 209 12.02 -16.07 14.74
N LEU A 210 11.27 -15.11 15.27
CA LEU A 210 10.73 -15.16 16.63
C LEU A 210 9.73 -16.30 16.84
N GLY A 211 9.02 -16.68 15.78
CA GLY A 211 8.16 -17.86 15.73
C GLY A 211 8.91 -19.19 15.66
N GLY A 212 10.24 -19.18 15.61
CA GLY A 212 11.09 -20.38 15.59
C GLY A 212 11.34 -20.97 14.21
N PHE A 213 10.96 -20.27 13.13
CA PHE A 213 11.29 -20.70 11.76
C PHE A 213 12.79 -20.52 11.46
N ASN A 214 13.29 -21.30 10.50
CA ASN A 214 14.68 -21.21 10.06
C ASN A 214 14.97 -19.79 9.51
N PRO A 215 16.00 -19.08 10.02
CA PRO A 215 16.33 -17.74 9.55
C PRO A 215 16.62 -17.65 8.04
N ILE A 216 17.23 -18.68 7.45
CA ILE A 216 17.53 -18.69 6.01
C ILE A 216 16.25 -18.78 5.18
N GLU A 217 15.28 -19.60 5.60
CA GLU A 217 13.97 -19.67 4.94
C GLU A 217 13.23 -18.34 5.06
N ALA A 218 13.27 -17.70 6.23
CA ALA A 218 12.66 -16.38 6.43
C ALA A 218 13.28 -15.32 5.50
N VAL A 219 14.60 -15.34 5.30
CA VAL A 219 15.29 -14.46 4.34
C VAL A 219 14.82 -14.72 2.91
N GLN A 220 14.71 -15.98 2.48
CA GLN A 220 14.26 -16.32 1.13
C GLN A 220 12.84 -15.81 0.85
N TYR A 221 11.91 -16.00 1.78
CA TYR A 221 10.56 -15.45 1.70
C TYR A 221 10.58 -13.92 1.65
N GLN A 222 11.42 -13.29 2.45
CA GLN A 222 11.50 -11.84 2.50
C GLN A 222 12.04 -11.23 1.21
N ILE A 223 13.04 -11.85 0.57
CA ILE A 223 13.55 -11.44 -0.74
C ILE A 223 12.42 -11.49 -1.78
N ALA A 224 11.67 -12.60 -1.81
CA ALA A 224 10.55 -12.76 -2.73
C ALA A 224 9.46 -11.70 -2.52
N ILE A 225 9.12 -11.40 -1.27
CA ILE A 225 8.14 -10.37 -0.94
C ILE A 225 8.62 -8.99 -1.39
N MET A 226 9.89 -8.64 -1.19
CA MET A 226 10.41 -7.33 -1.62
C MET A 226 10.39 -7.18 -3.15
N LEU A 227 10.71 -8.25 -3.89
CA LEU A 227 10.57 -8.27 -5.34
C LEU A 227 9.10 -8.12 -5.76
N GLY A 228 8.19 -8.84 -5.10
CA GLY A 228 6.75 -8.74 -5.35
C GLY A 228 6.18 -7.34 -5.06
N ILE A 229 6.57 -6.73 -3.94
CA ILE A 229 6.21 -5.35 -3.58
C ILE A 229 6.73 -4.39 -4.64
N SER A 230 8.00 -4.51 -5.06
CA SER A 230 8.61 -3.65 -6.08
C SER A 230 7.91 -3.76 -7.45
N ALA A 231 7.60 -4.97 -7.89
CA ALA A 231 6.91 -5.20 -9.16
C ALA A 231 5.45 -4.70 -9.13
N SER A 232 4.68 -5.14 -8.12
CA SER A 232 3.26 -4.81 -8.01
C SER A 232 3.02 -3.32 -7.83
N GLN A 233 3.84 -2.62 -7.02
CA GLN A 233 3.68 -1.18 -6.85
C GLN A 233 4.02 -0.41 -8.14
N THR A 234 5.09 -0.78 -8.84
CA THR A 234 5.55 -0.04 -10.02
C THR A 234 4.49 -0.15 -11.10
N LEU A 235 3.96 -1.35 -11.31
CA LEU A 235 2.88 -1.59 -12.25
C LEU A 235 1.58 -0.90 -11.82
N SER A 236 1.24 -0.93 -10.52
CA SER A 236 0.06 -0.23 -9.98
C SER A 236 0.12 1.27 -10.25
N ILE A 237 1.27 1.91 -10.03
CA ILE A 237 1.45 3.35 -10.26
C ILE A 237 1.34 3.68 -11.74
N ILE A 238 2.00 2.92 -12.62
CA ILE A 238 1.94 3.15 -14.08
C ILE A 238 0.49 3.07 -14.57
N LEU A 239 -0.25 2.04 -14.16
CA LEU A 239 -1.65 1.86 -14.54
C LEU A 239 -2.55 2.94 -13.94
N ALA A 240 -2.37 3.27 -12.66
CA ALA A 240 -3.14 4.30 -11.98
C ALA A 240 -2.96 5.68 -12.63
N LEU A 241 -1.73 6.06 -12.97
CA LEU A 241 -1.45 7.31 -13.67
C LEU A 241 -2.06 7.32 -15.08
N ARG A 242 -1.94 6.20 -15.82
CA ARG A 242 -2.59 6.09 -17.15
C ARG A 242 -4.10 6.25 -17.05
N PHE A 243 -4.76 5.52 -16.15
CA PHE A 243 -6.21 5.63 -16.00
C PHE A 243 -6.64 7.01 -15.51
N THR A 244 -5.85 7.66 -14.66
CA THR A 244 -6.11 9.05 -14.25
C THR A 244 -6.06 10.01 -15.44
N ILE A 245 -5.07 9.88 -16.33
CA ILE A 245 -4.97 10.70 -17.55
C ILE A 245 -6.21 10.51 -18.45
N TYR A 246 -6.68 9.27 -18.61
CA TYR A 246 -7.88 8.98 -19.41
C TYR A 246 -9.19 9.45 -18.75
N MET A 247 -9.24 9.58 -17.42
CA MET A 247 -10.41 10.08 -16.70
C MET A 247 -10.53 11.60 -16.80
N GLU A 248 -9.42 12.34 -16.70
CA GLU A 248 -9.43 13.82 -16.88
C GLU A 248 -9.86 14.22 -18.29
N ALA A 249 -9.47 13.39 -19.26
CA ALA A 249 -9.72 13.53 -20.69
C ALA A 249 -11.20 13.52 -21.11
N GLU A 250 -12.11 13.06 -20.25
CA GLU A 250 -13.54 12.95 -20.51
C GLU A 250 -14.31 14.23 -20.09
N TYR A 251 -13.61 15.19 -19.47
CA TYR A 251 -14.18 16.42 -18.91
C TYR A 251 -13.52 17.71 -19.41
N GLU A 252 -12.43 17.61 -20.17
CA GLU A 252 -11.81 18.69 -20.97
C GLU A 252 -12.40 18.69 -22.39
#